data_AF-A0A9N9B9F5-F1
#
_entry.id   AF-A0A9N9B9F5-F1
#
_cell.length_a   1.000
_cell.length_b   1.000
_cell.length_c   1.000
_cell.angle_alpha   90.00
_cell.angle_beta   90.00
_cell.angle_gamma   90.00
#
_symmetry.space_group_name_H-M   'P 1'
#
loop_
_entity.id
_entity.type
_entity.pdbx_description
1 polymer ?
#
loop_
_entity_poly.entity_id
_entity_poly.type
_entity_poly.pdbx_seq_one_letter_code
_entity_poly.pdbx_strand_id
1 'polypeptide(L)'
;MACALEKINTFPNYHLHTSFSYRYSFAPPGYLETNTRFWEFKIESGITTYVRFGKKEPDGKLKERATQIQHHQSSEDARQFIEKMIDDKINAGYVGWAEW
;
A
#
# COMPACT_ATOMS: atom_id res chain seq x y z
N MET A 1 2.11 8.81 29.65
CA MET A 1 3.10 7.75 29.90
C MET A 1 2.58 6.46 29.28
N ALA A 2 3.44 5.83 28.48
CA ALA A 2 3.45 4.42 28.07
C ALA A 2 2.20 3.83 27.36
N CYS A 3 2.35 3.67 26.04
CA CYS A 3 1.93 2.46 25.33
C CYS A 3 2.54 1.21 25.97
N ALA A 4 1.82 0.08 25.99
CA ALA A 4 2.14 -1.12 25.18
C ALA A 4 1.51 -2.41 25.74
N LEU A 5 1.23 -3.35 24.81
CA LEU A 5 1.24 -4.82 24.95
C LEU A 5 0.03 -5.42 25.71
N GLU A 6 -0.71 -6.43 25.23
CA GLU A 6 -0.27 -7.75 24.74
C GLU A 6 -1.45 -8.47 24.03
N LYS A 7 -1.25 -8.96 22.79
CA LYS A 7 -1.13 -10.40 22.40
C LYS A 7 -2.41 -11.27 22.42
N ILE A 8 -2.97 -11.42 21.21
CA ILE A 8 -3.42 -12.63 20.47
C ILE A 8 -4.14 -13.81 21.19
N ASN A 9 -5.33 -14.11 20.65
CA ASN A 9 -5.82 -15.40 20.11
C ASN A 9 -7.09 -16.05 20.70
N THR A 10 -8.00 -16.33 19.75
CA THR A 10 -8.99 -17.44 19.67
C THR A 10 -10.47 -17.08 19.92
N PHE A 11 -11.27 -17.21 18.85
CA PHE A 11 -12.74 -17.04 18.74
C PHE A 11 -13.50 -18.22 19.40
N PRO A 12 -14.78 -18.05 19.83
CA PRO A 12 -15.91 -18.32 18.91
C PRO A 12 -17.19 -17.45 19.10
N ASN A 13 -17.73 -17.01 17.97
CA ASN A 13 -19.14 -16.82 17.57
C ASN A 13 -20.26 -16.56 18.62
N TYR A 14 -20.42 -15.34 19.16
CA TYR A 14 -21.73 -14.74 19.54
C TYR A 14 -21.63 -13.20 19.71
N HIS A 15 -22.72 -12.52 19.37
CA HIS A 15 -23.10 -11.12 19.68
C HIS A 15 -22.07 -10.24 20.42
N LEU A 16 -21.52 -9.23 19.72
CA LEU A 16 -20.73 -8.17 20.33
C LEU A 16 -21.18 -6.79 19.84
N HIS A 17 -22.04 -6.19 20.66
CA HIS A 17 -22.23 -4.75 20.71
C HIS A 17 -21.02 -4.16 21.45
N THR A 18 -19.94 -3.86 20.72
CA THR A 18 -18.86 -2.90 21.10
C THR A 18 -17.76 -2.86 20.03
N SER A 19 -17.59 -1.67 19.45
CA SER A 19 -16.31 -0.97 19.24
C SER A 19 -15.27 -1.51 18.23
N PHE A 20 -14.80 -0.58 17.40
CA PHE A 20 -13.63 -0.58 16.51
C PHE A 20 -13.80 -1.05 15.06
N SER A 21 -13.76 -0.03 14.20
CA SER A 21 -13.22 -0.01 12.84
C SER A 21 -14.00 -0.81 11.81
N TYR A 22 -14.85 -0.09 11.09
CA TYR A 22 -15.18 -0.41 9.70
C TYR A 22 -13.88 -0.77 8.98
N ARG A 23 -13.65 -2.07 8.78
CA ARG A 23 -12.63 -2.62 7.90
C ARG A 23 -13.02 -2.26 6.47
N TYR A 24 -12.83 -1.00 6.12
CA TYR A 24 -12.66 -0.61 4.74
C TYR A 24 -11.30 -1.19 4.35
N SER A 25 -11.32 -2.22 3.51
CA SER A 25 -10.16 -2.94 2.99
C SER A 25 -9.31 -2.02 2.12
N PHE A 26 -8.63 -1.06 2.74
CA PHE A 26 -7.46 -0.44 2.16
C PHE A 26 -6.35 -1.48 2.27
N ALA A 27 -5.90 -2.04 1.14
CA ALA A 27 -4.62 -2.73 1.20
C ALA A 27 -3.57 -1.66 1.52
N PRO A 28 -2.56 -1.99 2.33
CA PRO A 28 -1.71 -0.96 2.88
C PRO A 28 -0.91 -0.25 1.77
N PRO A 29 -0.51 1.01 1.99
CA PRO A 29 0.29 1.73 1.03
C PRO A 29 1.70 1.13 0.94
N GLY A 30 2.39 1.44 -0.14
CA GLY A 30 3.81 1.15 -0.30
C GLY A 30 4.53 2.24 -1.07
N TYR A 31 5.85 2.23 -0.95
CA TYR A 31 6.72 3.24 -1.50
C TYR A 31 8.04 2.61 -1.96
N LEU A 32 8.44 2.91 -3.19
CA LEU A 32 9.66 2.46 -3.82
C LEU A 32 10.39 3.66 -4.40
N GLU A 33 11.71 3.72 -4.21
CA GLU A 33 12.51 4.81 -4.73
C GLU A 33 13.87 4.36 -5.29
N THR A 34 14.46 5.28 -6.04
CA THR A 34 15.86 5.27 -6.46
C THR A 34 16.44 6.65 -6.15
N ASN A 35 17.72 6.85 -6.43
CA ASN A 35 18.36 8.16 -6.29
C ASN A 35 17.65 9.32 -7.01
N THR A 36 16.87 9.04 -8.06
CA THR A 36 16.27 10.10 -8.91
C THR A 36 14.77 9.93 -9.16
N ARG A 37 14.14 8.87 -8.67
CA ARG A 37 12.72 8.55 -8.97
C ARG A 37 12.04 7.91 -7.78
N PHE A 38 10.74 8.13 -7.67
CA PHE A 38 9.90 7.50 -6.66
C PHE A 38 8.63 6.94 -7.28
N TRP A 39 8.07 5.94 -6.61
CA TRP A 39 6.80 5.28 -6.87
C TRP A 39 6.11 5.07 -5.53
N GLU A 40 4.86 5.48 -5.45
CA GLU A 40 4.01 5.30 -4.28
C GLU A 40 2.73 4.63 -4.77
N PHE A 41 2.23 3.66 -4.02
CA PHE A 41 1.03 2.96 -4.39
C PHE A 41 0.14 2.65 -3.20
N LYS A 42 -1.16 2.51 -3.45
CA LYS A 42 -2.15 2.06 -2.49
C LYS A 42 -3.29 1.33 -3.20
N ILE A 43 -3.98 0.44 -2.48
CA ILE A 43 -5.23 -0.16 -2.97
C ILE A 43 -6.39 0.36 -2.13
N GLU A 44 -7.35 0.98 -2.79
CA GLU A 44 -8.55 1.55 -2.19
C GLU A 44 -9.76 0.68 -2.51
N SER A 45 -10.64 0.51 -1.52
CA SER A 45 -11.87 -0.31 -1.64
C SER A 45 -11.61 -1.76 -2.09
N GLY A 46 -10.38 -2.26 -1.91
CA GLY A 46 -9.92 -3.58 -2.34
C GLY A 46 -9.72 -3.75 -3.85
N ILE A 47 -10.30 -2.91 -4.71
CA ILE A 47 -10.35 -3.15 -6.18
C ILE A 47 -9.81 -1.99 -7.01
N THR A 48 -9.48 -0.85 -6.42
CA THR A 48 -8.92 0.30 -7.15
C THR A 48 -7.48 0.52 -6.73
N THR A 49 -6.54 0.47 -7.66
CA THR A 49 -5.13 0.76 -7.40
C THR A 49 -4.82 2.21 -7.77
N TYR A 50 -4.08 2.87 -6.90
CA TYR A 50 -3.54 4.21 -7.13
C TYR A 50 -2.03 4.08 -7.13
N VAL A 51 -1.38 4.56 -8.18
CA VAL A 51 0.06 4.55 -8.32
C VAL A 51 0.51 5.94 -8.72
N ARG A 52 1.25 6.60 -7.85
CA ARG A 52 1.86 7.91 -8.10
C ARG A 52 3.35 7.73 -8.35
N PHE A 53 3.89 8.36 -9.38
CA PHE A 53 5.33 8.29 -9.64
C PHE A 53 5.89 9.60 -10.17
N GLY A 54 7.18 9.77 -9.94
CA GLY A 54 7.86 11.02 -10.26
C GLY A 54 9.36 10.97 -10.12
N LYS A 55 9.97 12.15 -10.13
CA LYS A 55 11.41 12.34 -9.91
C LYS A 55 11.68 12.77 -8.48
N LYS A 56 12.79 12.29 -7.93
CA LYS A 56 13.39 12.78 -6.69
C LYS A 56 14.48 13.76 -7.08
N GLU A 57 14.32 15.02 -6.69
CA GLU A 57 15.35 16.04 -6.86
C GLU A 57 16.44 15.88 -5.79
N PRO A 58 17.68 16.31 -6.06
CA PRO A 58 18.79 16.19 -5.10
C PRO A 58 18.52 16.91 -3.77
N ASP A 59 17.70 17.96 -3.77
CA ASP A 59 17.23 18.65 -2.57
C ASP A 59 16.18 17.87 -1.76
N GLY A 60 15.88 16.61 -2.13
CA GLY A 60 14.88 15.76 -1.50
C GLY A 60 13.43 16.07 -1.92
N LYS A 61 13.22 17.03 -2.81
CA LYS A 61 11.88 17.37 -3.33
C LYS A 61 11.37 16.28 -4.27
N LEU A 62 10.10 15.92 -4.10
CA LEU A 62 9.40 14.99 -4.97
C LEU A 62 8.66 15.78 -6.04
N LYS A 63 9.04 15.58 -7.31
CA LYS A 63 8.34 16.12 -8.46
C LYS A 63 7.48 15.03 -9.08
N GLU A 64 6.19 15.06 -8.78
CA GLU A 64 5.21 14.16 -9.40
C GLU A 64 5.25 14.31 -10.93
N ARG A 65 5.27 13.16 -11.62
CA ARG A 65 5.18 13.10 -13.06
C ARG A 65 3.78 12.72 -13.52
N ALA A 66 3.21 11.70 -12.89
CA ALA A 66 1.87 11.24 -13.20
C ALA A 66 1.31 10.41 -12.03
N THR A 67 -0.02 10.33 -12.03
CA THR A 67 -0.79 9.43 -11.18
C THR A 67 -1.60 8.51 -12.07
N GLN A 68 -1.45 7.21 -11.86
CA GLN A 68 -2.21 6.16 -12.52
C GLN A 68 -3.24 5.63 -11.54
N ILE A 69 -4.50 5.65 -11.96
CA ILE A 69 -5.62 5.08 -11.21
C ILE A 69 -6.20 3.98 -12.08
N GLN A 70 -6.26 2.76 -11.54
CA GLN A 70 -6.79 1.61 -12.26
C GLN A 70 -7.83 0.89 -11.41
N HIS A 71 -8.94 0.54 -12.05
CA HIS A 71 -9.99 -0.25 -11.43
C HIS A 71 -9.87 -1.70 -11.90
N HIS A 72 -10.00 -2.63 -10.98
CA HIS A 72 -9.84 -4.06 -11.18
C HIS A 72 -11.15 -4.79 -10.97
N GLN A 73 -11.28 -5.97 -11.57
CA GLN A 73 -12.51 -6.78 -11.46
C GLN A 73 -12.67 -7.40 -10.06
N SER A 74 -11.54 -7.63 -9.37
CA SER A 74 -11.48 -8.32 -8.09
C SER A 74 -10.33 -7.79 -7.24
N SER A 75 -10.39 -8.05 -5.93
CA SER A 75 -9.31 -7.65 -5.02
C SER A 75 -8.00 -8.40 -5.25
N GLU A 76 -8.11 -9.67 -5.64
CA GLU A 76 -6.96 -10.48 -6.04
C GLU A 76 -6.27 -9.92 -7.28
N ASP A 77 -7.02 -9.38 -8.25
CA ASP A 77 -6.47 -8.78 -9.47
C ASP A 77 -5.74 -7.47 -9.15
N ALA A 78 -6.33 -6.61 -8.31
CA ALA A 78 -5.68 -5.40 -7.83
C ALA A 78 -4.38 -5.71 -7.09
N ARG A 79 -4.38 -6.77 -6.26
CA ARG A 79 -3.19 -7.22 -5.53
C ARG A 79 -2.11 -7.71 -6.47
N GLN A 80 -2.44 -8.62 -7.41
CA GLN A 80 -1.49 -9.15 -8.38
C GLN A 80 -0.89 -8.05 -9.27
N PHE A 81 -1.68 -7.03 -9.62
CA PHE A 81 -1.18 -5.87 -10.35
C PHE A 81 -0.09 -5.14 -9.58
N ILE A 82 -0.31 -4.86 -8.29
CA ILE A 82 0.67 -4.19 -7.43
C ILE A 82 1.88 -5.08 -7.16
N GLU A 83 1.69 -6.37 -6.86
CA GLU A 83 2.77 -7.34 -6.65
C GLU A 83 3.68 -7.42 -7.87
N LYS A 84 3.10 -7.54 -9.08
CA LYS A 84 3.85 -7.54 -10.33
C LYS A 84 4.59 -6.22 -10.57
N MET A 85 3.96 -5.09 -10.27
CA MET A 85 4.60 -3.78 -10.39
C MET A 85 5.79 -3.65 -9.42
N ILE A 86 5.65 -4.10 -8.18
CA ILE A 86 6.72 -4.08 -7.19
C ILE A 86 7.89 -4.93 -7.66
N ASP A 87 7.63 -6.16 -8.12
CA ASP A 87 8.68 -7.05 -8.63
C ASP A 87 9.43 -6.43 -9.82
N ASP A 88 8.71 -5.86 -10.80
CA ASP A 88 9.31 -5.15 -11.93
C ASP A 88 10.19 -3.97 -11.47
N LYS A 89 9.76 -3.24 -10.46
CA LYS A 89 10.50 -2.08 -9.94
C LYS A 89 11.70 -2.50 -9.09
N ILE A 90 11.59 -3.54 -8.27
CA ILE A 90 12.72 -4.09 -7.54
C ILE A 90 13.77 -4.63 -8.52
N ASN A 91 13.35 -5.36 -9.56
CA ASN A 91 14.25 -5.80 -10.64
C ASN A 91 14.89 -4.63 -11.40
N ALA A 92 14.20 -3.50 -11.52
CA ALA A 92 14.74 -2.27 -12.09
C ALA A 92 15.66 -1.48 -11.13
N GLY A 93 15.93 -1.99 -9.93
CA GLY A 93 16.83 -1.39 -8.94
C GLY A 93 16.17 -0.38 -8.00
N TYR A 94 14.85 -0.36 -7.90
CA TYR A 94 14.14 0.41 -6.87
C TYR A 94 14.20 -0.32 -5.53
N VAL A 95 14.28 0.44 -4.45
CA VAL A 95 14.28 -0.07 -3.07
C VAL A 95 13.20 0.64 -2.28
N GLY A 96 12.62 -0.03 -1.28
CA GLY A 96 11.60 0.58 -0.45
C GLY A 96 10.85 -0.42 0.41
N TRP A 97 9.60 -0.09 0.72
CA TRP A 97 8.74 -0.86 1.60
C TRP A 97 7.34 -0.97 1.02
N ALA A 98 6.67 -2.08 1.33
CA ALA A 98 5.27 -2.30 1.02
C ALA A 98 4.65 -2.94 2.27
N GLU A 99 3.60 -2.31 2.81
CA GLU A 99 2.79 -2.95 3.82
C GLU A 99 1.74 -3.84 3.10
N TRP A 100 1.47 -5.04 3.62
CA TRP A 100 0.54 -6.01 3.02
C TRP A 100 -0.47 -6.53 4.03
#